data_AF-A0A7Y3CAC5-F1
#
_entry.id   AF-A0A7Y3CAC5-F1
#
_cell.length_a   1.000
_cell.length_b   1.000
_cell.length_c   1.000
_cell.angle_alpha   90.00
_cell.angle_beta   90.00
_cell.angle_gamma   90.00
#
_symmetry.space_group_name_H-M   'P 1'
#
loop_
_entity.id
_entity.type
_entity.pdbx_description
1 polymer ?
#
loop_
_entity_poly.entity_id
_entity_poly.type
_entity_poly.pdbx_seq_one_letter_code
_entity_poly.pdbx_strand_id
1 'polypeptide(L)'
;MKNVFKYSVFSLLFMATLMVTSCQEEFEELPQPDEQQTIMASSSTALLIEKTTSNDGSYDNIVDGASCFALNFPYTVEVNGIEITIDSREDLHVIEEIFDAIEDDVDVLEIIFPITITFSDFSEEVINNKEELRALAEGCIEGGDDDDIECIDFVYPITLYTFDINEQQTGSVTVNSDRELRLFFKGLDDDDLISIDFPVTLELYDGTLVTVRTNAELAAAIENAKEACDEDDDNDYNDDDFTLERFNNLITECPWLVNEVQRDAINQTDQYFEYLMNFTEDGAVTVKDRLGNVLNGTWSTRITDHGVLVNLEFDVLVDFNLEWFVYEIEPGKIKLYAEGGNRIILRSVCDVYNEDPNTLREILRECAWVIKKVKNNGVEIDRLLGYEFKFMAEGVTLSNGVNTSTGSWEITTNAQGRLVMALTFGEDPNDPDRLDPNPNEIYFEWLLSDLRNDRLKFDIEGTAYELILQRVCEDAPNTPDGDVLEIRNVMMGGEWIVAQYKEGEMDETQNYMPFTFGFGAEHVMSITTGQTGVTQAGVWRVLRNSEGKLKVYLNAGVEGDLAELTDDWDFDDMTKDEITMEYNRIVLKSYNDTNASYDVLVFEKL
;
A
#
# COMPACT_ATOMS: atom_id res chain seq x y z
N MET A 1 -28.82 -3.11 -87.54
CA MET A 1 -27.87 -2.96 -86.42
C MET A 1 -27.65 -1.48 -86.07
N LYS A 2 -28.71 -0.69 -85.80
CA LYS A 2 -28.60 0.71 -85.32
C LYS A 2 -29.36 0.99 -84.02
N ASN A 3 -30.31 0.12 -83.65
CA ASN A 3 -31.08 0.27 -82.41
C ASN A 3 -30.43 -0.46 -81.23
N VAL A 4 -29.75 -1.59 -81.46
CA VAL A 4 -29.11 -2.38 -80.39
C VAL A 4 -27.95 -1.62 -79.73
N PHE A 5 -27.21 -0.81 -80.49
CA PHE A 5 -26.12 0.02 -79.96
C PHE A 5 -26.62 1.18 -79.10
N LYS A 6 -27.80 1.73 -79.41
CA LYS A 6 -28.42 2.79 -78.59
C LYS A 6 -28.92 2.26 -77.25
N TYR A 7 -29.46 1.05 -77.21
CA TYR A 7 -29.90 0.43 -75.95
C TYR A 7 -28.72 -0.04 -75.09
N SER A 8 -27.62 -0.54 -75.69
CA SER A 8 -26.40 -0.85 -74.93
C SER A 8 -25.73 0.38 -74.32
N VAL A 9 -25.71 1.52 -75.03
CA VAL A 9 -25.14 2.77 -74.49
C VAL A 9 -26.03 3.34 -73.38
N PHE A 10 -27.36 3.23 -73.49
CA PHE A 10 -28.27 3.66 -72.43
C PHE A 10 -28.21 2.76 -71.19
N SER A 11 -28.05 1.43 -71.35
CA SER A 11 -27.84 0.52 -70.22
C SER A 11 -26.49 0.73 -69.53
N LEU A 12 -25.42 1.08 -70.27
CA LEU A 12 -24.14 1.43 -69.67
C LEU A 12 -24.20 2.77 -68.91
N LEU A 13 -24.93 3.75 -69.44
CA LEU A 13 -25.15 5.03 -68.74
C LEU A 13 -26.00 4.87 -67.48
N PHE A 14 -27.02 4.01 -67.52
CA PHE A 14 -27.91 3.75 -66.38
C PHE A 14 -27.23 2.94 -65.27
N MET A 15 -26.31 2.04 -65.62
CA MET A 15 -25.50 1.28 -64.66
C MET A 15 -24.37 2.13 -64.05
N ALA A 16 -23.85 3.12 -64.78
CA ALA A 16 -22.89 4.10 -64.25
C ALA A 16 -23.54 5.09 -63.24
N THR A 17 -24.84 5.39 -63.37
CA THR A 17 -25.57 6.24 -62.41
C THR A 17 -26.00 5.51 -61.13
N LEU A 18 -25.88 4.18 -61.06
CA LEU A 18 -26.24 3.36 -59.89
C LEU A 18 -25.06 3.08 -58.94
N MET A 19 -23.87 3.64 -59.20
CA MET A 19 -22.69 3.51 -58.34
C MET A 19 -22.34 4.79 -57.55
N VAL A 20 -23.33 5.66 -57.32
CA VAL A 20 -23.14 6.90 -56.53
C VAL A 20 -24.10 6.95 -55.33
N THR A 21 -24.30 5.81 -54.68
CA THR A 21 -24.86 5.74 -53.32
C THR A 21 -23.74 5.28 -52.39
N SER A 22 -22.74 6.14 -52.22
CA SER A 22 -21.99 6.15 -50.97
C SER A 22 -22.91 6.84 -49.99
N CYS A 23 -23.25 6.19 -48.88
CA CYS A 23 -23.59 6.94 -47.68
C CYS A 23 -22.36 7.81 -47.41
N GLN A 24 -22.56 9.12 -47.40
CA GLN A 24 -21.59 10.04 -46.84
C GLN A 24 -21.63 9.75 -45.34
N GLU A 25 -20.54 9.24 -44.77
CA GLU A 25 -20.29 9.52 -43.35
C GLU A 25 -20.25 11.03 -43.23
N GLU A 26 -21.12 11.55 -42.38
CA GLU A 26 -21.29 12.97 -42.11
C GLU A 26 -20.08 13.44 -41.30
N PHE A 27 -18.93 13.59 -41.97
CA PHE A 27 -17.86 14.43 -41.48
C PHE A 27 -18.23 15.88 -41.83
N GLU A 28 -18.55 16.67 -40.81
CA GLU A 28 -18.56 18.13 -40.94
C GLU A 28 -17.17 18.61 -41.38
N GLU A 29 -17.12 19.40 -42.45
CA GLU A 29 -15.89 20.07 -42.85
C GLU A 29 -15.51 21.07 -41.75
N LEU A 30 -14.31 20.90 -41.16
CA LEU A 30 -13.72 21.87 -40.24
C LEU A 30 -13.80 23.29 -40.84
N PRO A 31 -14.13 24.33 -40.03
CA PRO A 31 -14.40 25.67 -40.53
C PRO A 31 -13.22 26.25 -41.32
N GLN A 32 -13.53 26.91 -42.44
CA GLN A 32 -12.54 27.56 -43.28
C GLN A 32 -11.87 28.75 -42.58
N PRO A 33 -10.65 29.15 -43.00
CA PRO A 33 -9.79 30.06 -42.25
C PRO A 33 -10.27 31.52 -42.05
N ASP A 34 -11.47 31.91 -42.48
CA ASP A 34 -11.97 33.29 -42.42
C ASP A 34 -13.22 33.47 -41.53
N GLU A 35 -13.83 32.38 -41.03
CA GLU A 35 -14.95 32.38 -40.04
C GLU A 35 -14.46 32.09 -38.60
N GLN A 36 -13.14 32.14 -38.38
CA GLN A 36 -12.39 31.40 -37.35
C GLN A 36 -12.63 31.71 -35.85
N GLN A 37 -13.54 32.62 -35.48
CA GLN A 37 -13.70 33.02 -34.06
C GLN A 37 -15.08 32.74 -33.46
N THR A 38 -16.14 32.74 -34.26
CA THR A 38 -17.50 32.49 -33.74
C THR A 38 -17.93 31.06 -34.01
N ILE A 39 -18.50 30.38 -33.01
CA ILE A 39 -19.14 29.06 -33.12
C ILE A 39 -20.59 29.14 -32.64
N MET A 40 -21.44 28.27 -33.16
CA MET A 40 -22.77 28.03 -32.60
C MET A 40 -22.65 27.15 -31.35
N ALA A 41 -23.54 27.33 -30.38
CA ALA A 41 -23.62 26.48 -29.19
C ALA A 41 -23.84 25.00 -29.53
N SER A 42 -24.52 24.70 -30.65
CA SER A 42 -24.72 23.34 -31.17
C SER A 42 -23.57 22.79 -32.05
N SER A 43 -22.45 23.51 -32.17
CA SER A 43 -21.33 23.08 -33.02
C SER A 43 -20.54 21.91 -32.39
N SER A 44 -19.88 21.12 -33.23
CA SER A 44 -18.95 20.07 -32.79
C SER A 44 -17.83 20.59 -31.87
N THR A 45 -17.33 21.81 -32.10
CA THR A 45 -16.35 22.44 -31.19
C THR A 45 -16.95 22.76 -29.82
N ALA A 46 -18.21 23.22 -29.76
CA ALA A 46 -18.88 23.47 -28.49
C ALA A 46 -19.11 22.16 -27.72
N LEU A 47 -19.48 21.08 -28.41
CA LEU A 47 -19.60 19.75 -27.80
C LEU A 47 -18.27 19.26 -27.23
N LEU A 48 -17.16 19.43 -27.94
CA LEU A 48 -15.83 19.10 -27.41
C LEU A 48 -15.51 19.90 -26.14
N ILE A 49 -15.81 21.21 -26.12
CA ILE A 49 -15.63 22.03 -24.91
C ILE A 49 -16.51 21.51 -23.77
N GLU A 50 -17.76 21.13 -24.05
CA GLU A 50 -18.66 20.59 -23.03
C GLU A 50 -18.14 19.27 -22.44
N LYS A 51 -17.66 18.35 -23.27
CA LYS A 51 -17.09 17.07 -22.85
C LYS A 51 -15.82 17.24 -22.03
N THR A 52 -14.91 18.11 -22.49
CA THR A 52 -13.68 18.48 -21.76
C THR A 52 -13.93 19.25 -20.45
N THR A 53 -15.16 19.70 -20.20
CA THR A 53 -15.50 20.43 -18.97
C THR A 53 -16.53 19.69 -18.14
N SER A 54 -16.77 18.41 -18.43
CA SER A 54 -17.61 17.53 -17.61
C SER A 54 -17.04 17.40 -16.20
N ASN A 55 -17.93 17.11 -15.24
CA ASN A 55 -17.49 16.70 -13.91
C ASN A 55 -17.21 15.20 -13.92
N ASP A 56 -15.93 14.87 -14.04
CA ASP A 56 -15.39 13.55 -13.75
C ASP A 56 -15.79 13.11 -12.33
N GLY A 57 -16.35 11.90 -12.24
CA GLY A 57 -16.78 11.25 -11.00
C GLY A 57 -15.94 10.05 -10.60
N SER A 58 -14.94 9.64 -11.39
CA SER A 58 -14.09 8.47 -11.13
C SER A 58 -13.36 8.52 -9.79
N TYR A 59 -12.95 9.73 -9.36
CA TYR A 59 -12.07 9.90 -8.21
C TYR A 59 -12.60 9.36 -6.86
N ASP A 60 -13.90 9.05 -6.73
CA ASP A 60 -14.48 8.41 -5.56
C ASP A 60 -15.16 7.06 -5.83
N ASN A 61 -14.80 6.39 -6.93
CA ASN A 61 -15.19 5.03 -7.30
C ASN A 61 -15.02 4.02 -6.14
N ILE A 62 -13.98 4.18 -5.31
CA ILE A 62 -13.76 3.35 -4.12
C ILE A 62 -14.94 3.36 -3.13
N VAL A 63 -15.79 4.39 -3.17
CA VAL A 63 -16.93 4.57 -2.27
C VAL A 63 -18.25 4.18 -2.92
N ASP A 64 -18.53 4.69 -4.12
CA ASP A 64 -19.85 4.57 -4.76
C ASP A 64 -19.89 3.59 -5.94
N GLY A 65 -18.72 3.28 -6.49
CA GLY A 65 -18.50 2.38 -7.60
C GLY A 65 -19.12 2.84 -8.91
N ALA A 66 -19.01 4.13 -9.23
CA ALA A 66 -19.58 4.72 -10.43
C ALA A 66 -18.78 5.94 -10.94
N SER A 67 -18.24 5.87 -12.16
CA SER A 67 -17.44 6.97 -12.71
C SER A 67 -18.27 8.20 -13.13
N CYS A 68 -19.57 8.03 -13.41
CA CYS A 68 -20.37 9.05 -14.08
C CYS A 68 -20.99 10.14 -13.16
N PHE A 69 -20.71 10.09 -11.86
CA PHE A 69 -21.06 11.12 -10.87
C PHE A 69 -20.14 11.01 -9.66
N ALA A 70 -20.06 12.08 -8.86
CA ALA A 70 -19.21 12.10 -7.66
C ALA A 70 -19.99 12.44 -6.39
N LEU A 71 -19.57 11.95 -5.22
CA LEU A 71 -20.15 12.36 -3.94
C LEU A 71 -19.62 13.72 -3.48
N ASN A 72 -20.54 14.58 -3.06
CA ASN A 72 -20.19 15.86 -2.48
C ASN A 72 -19.73 15.69 -1.04
N PHE A 73 -18.49 16.11 -0.76
CA PHE A 73 -17.99 16.22 0.61
C PHE A 73 -18.82 17.25 1.43
N PRO A 74 -19.02 17.00 2.74
CA PRO A 74 -18.58 15.82 3.48
C PRO A 74 -19.65 14.71 3.53
N TYR A 75 -19.21 13.46 3.65
CA TYR A 75 -20.06 12.31 3.94
C TYR A 75 -19.38 11.34 4.90
N THR A 76 -20.11 10.34 5.39
CA THR A 76 -19.60 9.36 6.36
C THR A 76 -19.80 7.95 5.82
N VAL A 77 -18.77 7.13 5.97
CA VAL A 77 -18.77 5.71 5.60
C VAL A 77 -18.41 4.85 6.80
N GLU A 78 -18.88 3.61 6.81
CA GLU A 78 -18.43 2.56 7.72
C GLU A 78 -17.61 1.55 6.90
N VAL A 79 -16.30 1.51 7.14
CA VAL A 79 -15.34 0.66 6.44
C VAL A 79 -14.86 -0.42 7.39
N ASN A 80 -15.17 -1.69 7.11
CA ASN A 80 -14.86 -2.84 7.97
C ASN A 80 -15.29 -2.64 9.46
N GLY A 81 -16.38 -1.90 9.68
CA GLY A 81 -16.93 -1.58 11.02
C GLY A 81 -16.37 -0.31 11.68
N ILE A 82 -15.51 0.43 10.99
CA ILE A 82 -14.92 1.71 11.44
C ILE A 82 -15.67 2.85 10.76
N GLU A 83 -16.27 3.74 11.55
CA GLU A 83 -16.92 4.95 11.04
C GLU A 83 -15.86 6.03 10.72
N ILE A 84 -15.84 6.48 9.46
CA ILE A 84 -14.89 7.45 8.93
C ILE A 84 -15.68 8.57 8.24
N THR A 85 -15.31 9.81 8.54
CA THR A 85 -15.82 10.98 7.80
C THR A 85 -14.86 11.31 6.68
N ILE A 86 -15.39 11.40 5.46
CA ILE A 86 -14.66 11.81 4.27
C ILE A 86 -15.00 13.28 4.02
N ASP A 87 -14.06 14.17 4.35
CA ASP A 87 -14.20 15.62 4.22
C ASP A 87 -13.40 16.16 3.01
N SER A 88 -12.47 15.37 2.45
CA SER A 88 -11.71 15.71 1.24
C SER A 88 -11.29 14.47 0.44
N ARG A 89 -10.72 14.69 -0.76
CA ARG A 89 -10.17 13.61 -1.61
C ARG A 89 -9.05 12.84 -0.89
N GLU A 90 -8.23 13.51 -0.10
CA GLU A 90 -7.14 12.88 0.65
C GLU A 90 -7.65 11.84 1.67
N ASP A 91 -8.89 12.00 2.18
CA ASP A 91 -9.48 11.04 3.11
C ASP A 91 -9.87 9.72 2.42
N LEU A 92 -9.98 9.69 1.08
CA LEU A 92 -10.26 8.47 0.31
C LEU A 92 -9.11 7.46 0.40
N HIS A 93 -7.87 7.92 0.48
CA HIS A 93 -6.69 7.06 0.70
C HIS A 93 -6.77 6.28 2.01
N VAL A 94 -7.49 6.79 3.01
CA VAL A 94 -7.66 6.07 4.28
C VAL A 94 -8.53 4.82 4.07
N ILE A 95 -9.48 4.86 3.13
CA ILE A 95 -10.32 3.70 2.78
C ILE A 95 -9.46 2.65 2.09
N GLU A 96 -8.66 3.08 1.12
CA GLU A 96 -7.69 2.25 0.42
C GLU A 96 -6.72 1.57 1.41
N GLU A 97 -6.07 2.34 2.29
CA GLU A 97 -5.18 1.81 3.34
C GLU A 97 -5.86 0.76 4.25
N ILE A 98 -7.17 0.89 4.49
CA ILE A 98 -7.92 -0.08 5.29
C ILE A 98 -8.20 -1.37 4.51
N PHE A 99 -8.59 -1.27 3.24
CA PHE A 99 -8.77 -2.42 2.36
C PHE A 99 -7.44 -3.17 2.17
N ASP A 100 -6.37 -2.41 2.04
CA ASP A 100 -5.03 -2.94 1.81
C ASP A 100 -4.33 -3.49 3.06
N ALA A 101 -4.93 -3.31 4.23
CA ALA A 101 -4.35 -3.78 5.48
C ALA A 101 -4.27 -5.32 5.54
N ILE A 102 -5.21 -6.02 4.88
CA ILE A 102 -5.28 -7.48 4.88
C ILE A 102 -5.51 -8.02 3.47
N GLU A 103 -4.44 -8.53 2.90
CA GLU A 103 -4.47 -9.25 1.64
C GLU A 103 -5.34 -10.53 1.79
N ASP A 104 -6.47 -10.59 1.06
CA ASP A 104 -7.47 -11.67 1.05
C ASP A 104 -8.59 -11.61 2.12
N ASP A 105 -8.87 -10.47 2.75
CA ASP A 105 -10.12 -10.30 3.48
C ASP A 105 -11.29 -9.88 2.57
N VAL A 106 -12.47 -9.68 3.18
CA VAL A 106 -13.65 -9.20 2.46
C VAL A 106 -13.92 -7.80 2.95
N ASP A 107 -13.57 -6.85 2.11
CA ASP A 107 -13.84 -5.46 2.37
C ASP A 107 -15.32 -5.13 2.30
N VAL A 108 -15.78 -4.42 3.32
CA VAL A 108 -17.16 -3.98 3.44
C VAL A 108 -17.16 -2.48 3.68
N LEU A 109 -17.74 -1.76 2.73
CA LEU A 109 -18.04 -0.34 2.85
C LEU A 109 -19.55 -0.11 2.87
N GLU A 110 -20.02 0.64 3.87
CA GLU A 110 -21.40 1.11 3.98
C GLU A 110 -21.46 2.64 4.11
N ILE A 111 -22.14 3.30 3.16
CA ILE A 111 -22.35 4.75 3.21
C ILE A 111 -23.49 5.10 4.18
N ILE A 112 -23.28 6.12 5.02
CA ILE A 112 -24.31 6.68 5.90
C ILE A 112 -25.11 7.76 5.15
N PHE A 113 -26.33 7.41 4.76
CA PHE A 113 -27.26 8.30 4.06
C PHE A 113 -27.96 9.31 4.99
N PRO A 114 -28.40 10.47 4.48
CA PRO A 114 -28.37 10.90 3.08
C PRO A 114 -27.02 11.50 2.65
N ILE A 115 -26.71 11.36 1.36
CA ILE A 115 -25.56 11.97 0.68
C ILE A 115 -26.05 12.85 -0.47
N THR A 116 -25.17 13.71 -1.00
CA THR A 116 -25.45 14.48 -2.23
C THR A 116 -24.44 14.07 -3.28
N ILE A 117 -24.88 13.83 -4.51
CA ILE A 117 -24.00 13.56 -5.65
C ILE A 117 -24.04 14.72 -6.65
N THR A 118 -23.00 14.84 -7.45
CA THR A 118 -22.90 15.77 -8.59
C THR A 118 -22.68 14.97 -9.87
N PHE A 119 -23.54 15.15 -10.87
CA PHE A 119 -23.42 14.51 -12.19
C PHE A 119 -22.43 15.28 -13.09
N SER A 120 -22.03 14.66 -14.21
CA SER A 120 -21.15 15.27 -15.24
C SER A 120 -21.61 16.65 -15.75
N ASP A 121 -22.92 16.95 -15.68
CA ASP A 121 -23.49 18.25 -16.07
C ASP A 121 -23.58 19.29 -14.93
N PHE A 122 -22.92 19.03 -13.80
CA PHE A 122 -22.94 19.75 -12.52
C PHE A 122 -24.33 19.92 -11.89
N SER A 123 -25.32 19.11 -12.28
CA SER A 123 -26.55 19.00 -11.50
C SER A 123 -26.30 18.18 -10.23
N GLU A 124 -27.00 18.54 -9.15
CA GLU A 124 -26.86 17.90 -7.84
C GLU A 124 -28.14 17.16 -7.48
N GLU A 125 -28.00 15.97 -6.90
CA GLU A 125 -29.12 15.16 -6.40
C GLU A 125 -28.84 14.63 -5.00
N VAL A 126 -29.87 14.63 -4.14
CA VAL A 126 -29.77 14.10 -2.78
C VAL A 126 -30.24 12.66 -2.76
N ILE A 127 -29.33 11.75 -2.44
CA ILE A 127 -29.56 10.31 -2.38
C ILE A 127 -29.86 9.91 -0.95
N ASN A 128 -30.97 9.19 -0.76
CA ASN A 128 -31.52 8.93 0.57
C ASN A 128 -31.23 7.52 1.10
N ASN A 129 -30.78 6.61 0.24
CA ASN A 129 -30.52 5.21 0.58
C ASN A 129 -29.65 4.53 -0.49
N LYS A 130 -29.11 3.36 -0.13
CA LYS A 130 -28.22 2.54 -0.96
C LYS A 130 -28.88 2.06 -2.25
N GLU A 131 -30.18 1.74 -2.23
CA GLU A 131 -30.89 1.28 -3.43
C GLU A 131 -31.03 2.38 -4.49
N GLU A 132 -31.18 3.63 -4.07
CA GLU A 132 -31.22 4.80 -4.95
C GLU A 132 -29.86 5.05 -5.61
N LEU A 133 -28.77 5.02 -4.81
CA LEU A 133 -27.39 5.15 -5.34
C LEU A 133 -27.07 4.03 -6.33
N ARG A 134 -27.32 2.78 -5.95
CA ARG A 134 -27.04 1.61 -6.79
C ARG A 134 -27.79 1.65 -8.12
N ALA A 135 -29.03 2.14 -8.12
CA ALA A 135 -29.80 2.24 -9.36
C ALA A 135 -29.23 3.29 -10.32
N LEU A 136 -28.55 4.32 -9.81
CA LEU A 136 -27.82 5.30 -10.62
C LEU A 136 -26.50 4.72 -11.12
N ALA A 137 -25.72 4.09 -10.23
CA ALA A 137 -24.45 3.43 -10.58
C ALA A 137 -24.62 2.34 -11.66
N GLU A 138 -25.68 1.53 -11.58
CA GLU A 138 -26.01 0.52 -12.62
C GLU A 138 -26.32 1.15 -14.00
N GLY A 139 -26.49 2.46 -14.08
CA GLY A 139 -26.70 3.22 -15.31
C GLY A 139 -25.45 3.88 -15.90
N CYS A 140 -24.33 3.90 -15.16
CA CYS A 140 -23.05 4.39 -15.66
C CYS A 140 -22.44 3.42 -16.68
N ILE A 141 -21.62 3.95 -17.58
CA ILE A 141 -20.88 3.17 -18.58
C ILE A 141 -19.45 3.06 -18.07
N GLU A 142 -19.14 1.95 -17.42
CA GLU A 142 -17.80 1.69 -16.88
C GLU A 142 -16.86 1.15 -17.96
N GLY A 143 -15.62 1.64 -18.01
CA GLY A 143 -14.52 1.13 -18.84
C GLY A 143 -14.23 1.89 -20.14
N GLY A 144 -14.31 3.22 -20.13
CA GLY A 144 -13.70 4.09 -21.16
C GLY A 144 -14.55 4.40 -22.39
N ASP A 145 -15.87 4.15 -22.33
CA ASP A 145 -16.82 4.42 -23.43
C ASP A 145 -17.83 5.52 -23.03
N ASP A 146 -17.43 6.33 -22.06
CA ASP A 146 -18.11 7.47 -21.49
C ASP A 146 -17.94 8.71 -22.42
N ASP A 147 -18.69 9.79 -22.16
CA ASP A 147 -18.74 10.95 -23.06
C ASP A 147 -17.76 12.07 -22.67
N ASP A 148 -17.07 12.00 -21.54
CA ASP A 148 -16.11 12.97 -21.01
C ASP A 148 -14.85 13.03 -21.86
N ILE A 149 -14.01 14.03 -21.62
CA ILE A 149 -12.65 14.08 -22.16
C ILE A 149 -11.75 14.59 -21.05
N GLU A 150 -10.88 13.74 -20.54
CA GLU A 150 -10.08 14.05 -19.33
C GLU A 150 -8.60 14.27 -19.64
N CYS A 151 -8.13 13.73 -20.77
CA CYS A 151 -6.72 13.80 -21.15
C CYS A 151 -6.21 15.21 -21.50
N ILE A 152 -7.05 16.24 -21.43
CA ILE A 152 -6.72 17.63 -21.71
C ILE A 152 -7.63 18.59 -20.94
N ASP A 153 -7.05 19.60 -20.29
CA ASP A 153 -7.77 20.57 -19.47
C ASP A 153 -7.64 22.01 -19.98
N PHE A 154 -8.61 22.85 -19.61
CA PHE A 154 -8.55 24.29 -19.86
C PHE A 154 -7.75 25.03 -18.77
N VAL A 155 -6.78 25.84 -19.18
CA VAL A 155 -6.09 26.76 -18.26
C VAL A 155 -6.89 28.06 -18.12
N TYR A 156 -7.48 28.24 -16.95
CA TYR A 156 -8.29 29.42 -16.60
C TYR A 156 -7.45 30.64 -16.19
N PRO A 157 -8.00 31.87 -16.30
CA PRO A 157 -9.37 32.20 -16.74
C PRO A 157 -9.53 32.32 -18.27
N ILE A 158 -10.74 32.06 -18.76
CA ILE A 158 -11.12 32.18 -20.18
C ILE A 158 -12.21 33.22 -20.33
N THR A 159 -12.10 34.09 -21.35
CA THR A 159 -13.13 35.08 -21.68
C THR A 159 -13.89 34.65 -22.92
N LEU A 160 -15.21 34.70 -22.84
CA LEU A 160 -16.16 34.41 -23.90
C LEU A 160 -16.92 35.68 -24.28
N TYR A 161 -17.32 35.77 -25.54
CA TYR A 161 -18.16 36.83 -26.10
C TYR A 161 -19.41 36.20 -26.70
N THR A 162 -20.57 36.79 -26.45
CA THR A 162 -21.85 36.37 -27.05
C THR A 162 -22.25 37.33 -28.16
N PHE A 163 -23.01 36.85 -29.14
CA PHE A 163 -23.43 37.64 -30.31
C PHE A 163 -24.94 37.50 -30.57
N ASP A 164 -25.52 38.43 -31.32
CA ASP A 164 -26.87 38.28 -31.87
C ASP A 164 -26.85 37.64 -33.27
N ILE A 165 -28.03 37.39 -33.83
CA ILE A 165 -28.20 36.83 -35.18
C ILE A 165 -27.61 37.68 -36.32
N ASN A 166 -27.19 38.92 -36.05
CA ASN A 166 -26.51 39.80 -37.01
C ASN A 166 -25.00 39.87 -36.73
N GLU A 167 -24.46 38.95 -35.94
CA GLU A 167 -23.06 38.87 -35.51
C GLU A 167 -22.59 40.12 -34.74
N GLN A 168 -23.52 40.84 -34.10
CA GLN A 168 -23.16 41.94 -33.22
C GLN A 168 -22.94 41.42 -31.80
N GLN A 169 -21.77 41.71 -31.23
CA GLN A 169 -21.44 41.33 -29.85
C GLN A 169 -22.49 41.90 -28.87
N THR A 170 -23.12 41.01 -28.10
CA THR A 170 -24.15 41.32 -27.10
C THR A 170 -23.60 41.34 -25.67
N GLY A 171 -22.50 40.64 -25.41
CA GLY A 171 -21.95 40.46 -24.06
C GLY A 171 -20.51 39.98 -24.01
N SER A 172 -20.00 39.84 -22.78
CA SER A 172 -18.72 39.21 -22.47
C SER A 172 -18.82 38.59 -21.07
N VAL A 173 -18.31 37.37 -20.92
CA VAL A 173 -18.28 36.60 -19.67
C VAL A 173 -16.88 36.04 -19.49
N THR A 174 -16.32 36.14 -18.28
CA THR A 174 -15.07 35.48 -17.94
C THR A 174 -15.37 34.34 -16.98
N VAL A 175 -14.94 33.14 -17.31
CA VAL A 175 -15.07 31.92 -16.50
C VAL A 175 -13.71 31.56 -15.89
N ASN A 176 -13.75 30.93 -14.71
CA ASN A 176 -12.57 30.65 -13.89
C ASN A 176 -12.42 29.16 -13.51
N SER A 177 -13.30 28.29 -13.99
CA SER A 177 -13.30 26.84 -13.77
C SER A 177 -14.14 26.12 -14.82
N ASP A 178 -13.96 24.81 -14.98
CA ASP A 178 -14.76 23.95 -15.87
C ASP A 178 -16.23 24.04 -15.51
N ARG A 179 -16.56 24.02 -14.22
CA ARG A 179 -17.93 24.26 -13.74
C ARG A 179 -18.55 25.55 -14.26
N GLU A 180 -17.82 26.67 -14.23
CA GLU A 180 -18.32 27.94 -14.76
C GLU A 180 -18.48 27.91 -16.29
N LEU A 181 -17.57 27.22 -16.99
CA LEU A 181 -17.61 27.06 -18.45
C LEU A 181 -18.77 26.15 -18.90
N ARG A 182 -18.89 24.97 -18.29
CA ARG A 182 -19.95 24.00 -18.52
C ARG A 182 -21.34 24.62 -18.27
N LEU A 183 -21.51 25.32 -17.15
CA LEU A 183 -22.77 26.01 -16.84
C LEU A 183 -23.06 27.20 -17.77
N PHE A 184 -22.03 27.85 -18.33
CA PHE A 184 -22.21 28.87 -19.34
C PHE A 184 -22.80 28.27 -20.61
N PHE A 185 -22.23 27.18 -21.13
CA PHE A 185 -22.76 26.49 -22.33
C PHE A 185 -24.16 25.91 -22.11
N LYS A 186 -24.42 25.29 -20.94
CA LYS A 186 -25.76 24.78 -20.55
C LYS A 186 -26.86 25.87 -20.56
N GLY A 187 -26.48 27.14 -20.43
CA GLY A 187 -27.39 28.28 -20.42
C GLY A 187 -27.71 28.87 -21.80
N LEU A 188 -27.11 28.35 -22.88
CA LEU A 188 -27.27 28.83 -24.26
C LEU A 188 -28.37 28.04 -24.99
N ASP A 189 -29.05 28.70 -25.94
CA ASP A 189 -29.90 28.03 -26.92
C ASP A 189 -29.06 27.50 -28.11
N ASP A 190 -29.51 26.46 -28.81
CA ASP A 190 -28.76 25.77 -29.89
C ASP A 190 -28.21 26.72 -30.98
N ASP A 191 -28.91 27.82 -31.26
CA ASP A 191 -28.57 28.82 -32.29
C ASP A 191 -27.82 30.04 -31.76
N ASP A 192 -27.47 30.08 -30.47
CA ASP A 192 -26.65 31.14 -29.90
C ASP A 192 -25.23 31.10 -30.45
N LEU A 193 -24.70 32.30 -30.73
CA LEU A 193 -23.37 32.49 -31.29
C LEU A 193 -22.40 32.98 -30.20
N ILE A 194 -21.30 32.26 -30.04
CA ILE A 194 -20.26 32.56 -29.04
C ILE A 194 -18.87 32.60 -29.68
N SER A 195 -17.95 33.37 -29.09
CA SER A 195 -16.53 33.41 -29.45
C SER A 195 -15.68 33.36 -28.20
N ILE A 196 -14.60 32.59 -28.26
CA ILE A 196 -13.58 32.56 -27.24
C ILE A 196 -12.55 33.68 -27.52
N ASP A 197 -12.07 34.35 -26.46
CA ASP A 197 -10.99 35.33 -26.54
C ASP A 197 -9.64 34.62 -26.68
N PHE A 198 -9.27 34.29 -27.92
CA PHE A 198 -7.99 33.65 -28.20
C PHE A 198 -6.79 34.61 -28.03
N PRO A 199 -5.60 34.10 -27.67
CA PRO A 199 -5.27 32.68 -27.47
C PRO A 199 -5.75 32.13 -26.12
N VAL A 200 -6.08 30.83 -26.09
CA VAL A 200 -6.30 30.06 -24.85
C VAL A 200 -5.20 29.01 -24.68
N THR A 201 -4.95 28.62 -23.44
CA THR A 201 -3.97 27.60 -23.10
C THR A 201 -4.70 26.38 -22.58
N LEU A 202 -4.26 25.21 -23.01
CA LEU A 202 -4.70 23.90 -22.58
C LEU A 202 -3.53 23.19 -21.90
N GLU A 203 -3.81 22.30 -20.97
CA GLU A 203 -2.84 21.44 -20.29
C GLU A 203 -3.16 19.99 -20.64
N LEU A 204 -2.21 19.25 -21.20
CA LEU A 204 -2.39 17.81 -21.46
C LEU A 204 -2.20 17.02 -20.16
N TYR A 205 -2.66 15.77 -20.12
CA TYR A 205 -2.49 14.84 -18.98
C TYR A 205 -1.04 14.75 -18.45
N ASP A 206 -0.04 14.94 -19.31
CA ASP A 206 1.39 14.90 -18.95
C ASP A 206 1.94 16.24 -18.40
N GLY A 207 1.07 17.24 -18.18
CA GLY A 207 1.40 18.60 -17.74
C GLY A 207 1.93 19.51 -18.86
N THR A 208 1.95 19.05 -20.12
CA THR A 208 2.40 19.86 -21.25
C THR A 208 1.37 20.95 -21.58
N LEU A 209 1.82 22.20 -21.62
CA LEU A 209 0.98 23.33 -22.00
C LEU A 209 0.93 23.54 -23.53
N VAL A 210 -0.27 23.58 -24.08
CA VAL A 210 -0.56 23.83 -25.50
C VAL A 210 -1.33 25.14 -25.65
N THR A 211 -0.82 26.08 -26.45
CA THR A 211 -1.54 27.33 -26.75
C THR A 211 -2.23 27.25 -28.11
N VAL A 212 -3.55 27.42 -28.14
CA VAL A 212 -4.36 27.45 -29.36
C VAL A 212 -4.88 28.86 -29.65
N ARG A 213 -5.06 29.19 -30.92
CA ARG A 213 -5.37 30.56 -31.39
C ARG A 213 -6.67 30.69 -32.18
N THR A 214 -7.31 29.57 -32.50
CA THR A 214 -8.55 29.52 -33.28
C THR A 214 -9.40 28.34 -32.81
N ASN A 215 -10.70 28.37 -33.11
CA ASN A 215 -11.60 27.24 -32.80
C ASN A 215 -11.14 25.94 -33.50
N ALA A 216 -10.57 26.04 -34.71
CA ALA A 216 -10.05 24.88 -35.42
C ALA A 216 -8.80 24.28 -34.74
N GLU A 217 -7.92 25.12 -34.19
CA GLU A 217 -6.78 24.65 -33.40
C GLU A 217 -7.22 24.05 -32.06
N LEU A 218 -8.24 24.63 -31.42
CA LEU A 218 -8.83 24.11 -30.19
C LEU A 218 -9.44 22.73 -30.40
N ALA A 219 -10.35 22.59 -31.38
CA ALA A 219 -10.98 21.31 -31.70
C ALA A 219 -9.95 20.24 -32.06
N ALA A 220 -8.93 20.59 -32.86
CA ALA A 220 -7.87 19.66 -33.19
C ALA A 220 -6.98 19.29 -31.99
N ALA A 221 -6.76 20.20 -31.03
CA ALA A 221 -5.99 19.88 -29.83
C ALA A 221 -6.73 18.86 -28.97
N ILE A 222 -8.03 19.08 -28.73
CA ILE A 222 -8.87 18.18 -27.93
C ILE A 222 -9.01 16.80 -28.62
N GLU A 223 -9.35 16.76 -29.90
CA GLU A 223 -9.53 15.49 -30.64
C GLU A 223 -8.26 14.63 -30.72
N ASN A 224 -7.07 15.24 -30.69
CA ASN A 224 -5.82 14.49 -30.66
C ASN A 224 -5.44 14.03 -29.25
N ALA A 225 -6.01 14.64 -28.21
CA ALA A 225 -5.69 14.36 -26.82
C ALA A 225 -6.66 13.37 -26.17
N LYS A 226 -7.93 13.33 -26.59
CA LYS A 226 -9.00 12.54 -25.96
C LYS A 226 -8.78 11.02 -25.82
N GLU A 227 -7.77 10.46 -26.49
CA GLU A 227 -7.42 9.02 -26.41
C GLU A 227 -5.97 8.84 -25.96
N ALA A 228 -5.36 9.87 -25.36
CA ALA A 228 -3.92 9.93 -25.11
C ALA A 228 -3.53 9.46 -23.70
N CYS A 229 -4.50 9.31 -22.82
CA CYS A 229 -4.40 8.83 -21.44
C CYS A 229 -5.47 7.76 -21.17
N ASP A 230 -5.35 7.10 -20.02
CA ASP A 230 -6.43 6.31 -19.44
C ASP A 230 -7.34 7.27 -18.67
N GLU A 231 -8.66 7.22 -18.90
CA GLU A 231 -9.64 8.17 -18.32
C GLU A 231 -10.25 7.65 -16.99
N ASP A 232 -9.65 6.61 -16.37
CA ASP A 232 -10.08 6.06 -15.06
C ASP A 232 -11.59 5.74 -14.98
N ASP A 233 -12.17 5.45 -16.14
CA ASP A 233 -13.61 5.25 -16.33
C ASP A 233 -14.09 3.86 -15.87
N ASP A 234 -13.19 2.99 -15.41
CA ASP A 234 -13.59 1.74 -14.78
C ASP A 234 -13.69 1.87 -13.27
N ASN A 235 -14.62 1.10 -12.69
CA ASN A 235 -14.78 0.95 -11.25
C ASN A 235 -13.68 0.04 -10.64
N ASP A 236 -12.46 0.32 -11.05
CA ASP A 236 -11.21 -0.19 -10.57
C ASP A 236 -10.69 0.89 -9.60
N TYR A 237 -10.58 0.57 -8.31
CA TYR A 237 -10.08 1.52 -7.30
C TYR A 237 -8.62 1.25 -6.93
N ASN A 238 -7.96 0.30 -7.60
CA ASN A 238 -6.54 0.01 -7.36
C ASN A 238 -5.73 0.92 -8.27
N ASP A 239 -4.76 1.67 -7.74
CA ASP A 239 -4.01 2.76 -8.39
C ASP A 239 -3.18 2.41 -9.66
N ASP A 240 -3.67 1.58 -10.57
CA ASP A 240 -2.96 1.14 -11.76
C ASP A 240 -2.84 2.19 -12.88
N ASP A 241 -3.35 3.41 -12.60
CA ASP A 241 -3.28 4.66 -13.38
C ASP A 241 -1.85 5.20 -13.62
N PHE A 242 -0.82 4.48 -13.16
CA PHE A 242 0.55 4.95 -13.27
C PHE A 242 1.12 4.80 -14.68
N THR A 243 1.92 5.79 -15.07
CA THR A 243 2.66 5.72 -16.33
C THR A 243 3.72 4.61 -16.32
N LEU A 244 3.97 4.04 -17.50
CA LEU A 244 5.09 3.11 -17.74
C LEU A 244 6.45 3.68 -17.26
N GLU A 245 6.63 5.00 -17.38
CA GLU A 245 7.84 5.69 -16.89
C GLU A 245 7.91 5.70 -15.36
N ARG A 246 6.80 6.00 -14.65
CA ARG A 246 6.71 5.93 -13.18
C ARG A 246 7.09 4.54 -12.69
N PHE A 247 6.53 3.47 -13.28
CA PHE A 247 6.87 2.10 -12.92
C PHE A 247 8.35 1.75 -13.18
N ASN A 248 8.87 2.05 -14.37
CA ASN A 248 10.25 1.72 -14.73
C ASN A 248 11.27 2.43 -13.82
N ASN A 249 10.99 3.67 -13.44
CA ASN A 249 11.80 4.40 -12.47
C ASN A 249 11.75 3.74 -11.09
N LEU A 250 10.54 3.40 -10.61
CA LEU A 250 10.35 2.75 -9.31
C LEU A 250 11.07 1.40 -9.23
N ILE A 251 10.79 0.48 -10.17
CA ILE A 251 11.31 -0.89 -10.11
C ILE A 251 12.84 -0.95 -10.20
N THR A 252 13.48 0.05 -10.82
CA THR A 252 14.94 0.15 -10.94
C THR A 252 15.60 1.04 -9.87
N GLU A 253 14.83 1.74 -9.05
CA GLU A 253 15.35 2.66 -8.04
C GLU A 253 16.15 1.93 -6.95
N CYS A 254 15.63 0.77 -6.51
CA CYS A 254 16.21 -0.03 -5.43
C CYS A 254 16.03 -1.53 -5.66
N PRO A 255 16.78 -2.38 -4.94
CA PRO A 255 16.47 -3.80 -4.84
C PRO A 255 15.14 -4.06 -4.11
N TRP A 256 14.54 -5.21 -4.42
CA TRP A 256 13.23 -5.65 -3.94
C TRP A 256 13.31 -7.03 -3.30
N LEU A 257 12.68 -7.22 -2.15
CA LEU A 257 12.44 -8.54 -1.58
C LEU A 257 11.13 -9.09 -2.10
N VAL A 258 11.15 -10.38 -2.45
CA VAL A 258 9.92 -11.14 -2.69
C VAL A 258 9.19 -11.34 -1.35
N ASN A 259 7.99 -10.77 -1.23
CA ASN A 259 7.17 -10.86 -0.03
C ASN A 259 6.08 -11.94 -0.16
N GLU A 260 5.53 -12.12 -1.35
CA GLU A 260 4.52 -13.15 -1.61
C GLU A 260 4.70 -13.73 -3.02
N VAL A 261 4.44 -15.04 -3.17
CA VAL A 261 4.32 -15.69 -4.48
C VAL A 261 3.17 -16.70 -4.44
N GLN A 262 2.15 -16.48 -5.27
CA GLN A 262 1.15 -17.48 -5.61
C GLN A 262 1.32 -17.89 -7.08
N ARG A 263 1.38 -19.20 -7.32
CA ARG A 263 1.50 -19.76 -8.67
C ARG A 263 0.45 -20.84 -8.88
N ASP A 264 -0.40 -20.68 -9.90
CA ASP A 264 -1.49 -21.59 -10.25
C ASP A 264 -2.39 -21.93 -9.04
N ALA A 265 -2.75 -20.90 -8.26
CA ALA A 265 -3.49 -20.99 -6.99
C ALA A 265 -2.82 -21.85 -5.90
N ILE A 266 -1.48 -22.00 -5.96
CA ILE A 266 -0.67 -22.63 -4.92
C ILE A 266 0.23 -21.57 -4.31
N ASN A 267 0.19 -21.46 -2.98
CA ASN A 267 1.09 -20.61 -2.23
C ASN A 267 2.53 -21.16 -2.31
N GLN A 268 3.43 -20.39 -2.92
CA GLN A 268 4.86 -20.65 -3.04
C GLN A 268 5.69 -19.69 -2.19
N THR A 269 5.06 -18.85 -1.37
CA THR A 269 5.71 -17.80 -0.59
C THR A 269 6.86 -18.35 0.24
N ASP A 270 6.67 -19.41 1.03
CA ASP A 270 7.75 -19.99 1.85
C ASP A 270 9.03 -20.37 1.08
N GLN A 271 8.89 -20.73 -0.20
CA GLN A 271 9.99 -21.09 -1.07
C GLN A 271 10.82 -19.87 -1.49
N TYR A 272 10.14 -18.77 -1.81
CA TYR A 272 10.71 -17.59 -2.46
C TYR A 272 10.79 -16.35 -1.56
N PHE A 273 10.18 -16.41 -0.38
CA PHE A 273 10.16 -15.33 0.59
C PHE A 273 11.58 -14.82 0.83
N GLU A 274 11.74 -13.50 0.75
CA GLU A 274 12.98 -12.74 0.90
C GLU A 274 14.05 -13.00 -0.18
N TYR A 275 13.68 -13.54 -1.33
CA TYR A 275 14.59 -13.51 -2.47
C TYR A 275 14.81 -12.06 -2.88
N LEU A 276 16.08 -11.66 -3.01
CA LEU A 276 16.44 -10.28 -3.32
C LEU A 276 16.58 -10.12 -4.83
N MET A 277 15.66 -9.38 -5.42
CA MET A 277 15.64 -9.03 -6.83
C MET A 277 16.25 -7.64 -7.04
N ASN A 278 17.11 -7.49 -8.03
CA ASN A 278 17.67 -6.20 -8.41
C ASN A 278 17.53 -6.02 -9.93
N PHE A 279 16.79 -5.00 -10.32
CA PHE A 279 16.46 -4.69 -11.70
C PHE A 279 17.35 -3.55 -12.19
N THR A 280 17.85 -3.66 -13.41
CA THR A 280 18.67 -2.62 -14.03
C THR A 280 18.00 -2.09 -15.28
N GLU A 281 18.26 -0.81 -15.60
CA GLU A 281 17.68 -0.09 -16.75
C GLU A 281 17.94 -0.77 -18.12
N ASP A 282 18.96 -1.64 -18.22
CA ASP A 282 19.27 -2.39 -19.44
C ASP A 282 18.43 -3.67 -19.62
N GLY A 283 17.42 -3.88 -18.77
CA GLY A 283 16.50 -5.02 -18.84
C GLY A 283 17.05 -6.30 -18.22
N ALA A 284 18.13 -6.22 -17.44
CA ALA A 284 18.62 -7.34 -16.65
C ALA A 284 18.01 -7.35 -15.25
N VAL A 285 17.77 -8.55 -14.71
CA VAL A 285 17.37 -8.74 -13.31
C VAL A 285 18.24 -9.82 -12.67
N THR A 286 18.81 -9.50 -11.52
CA THR A 286 19.57 -10.47 -10.71
C THR A 286 18.77 -10.82 -9.47
N VAL A 287 18.63 -12.11 -9.19
CA VAL A 287 17.96 -12.61 -8.00
C VAL A 287 18.97 -13.33 -7.12
N LYS A 288 19.05 -12.93 -5.86
CA LYS A 288 19.89 -13.58 -4.85
C LYS A 288 18.99 -14.35 -3.91
N ASP A 289 19.19 -15.67 -3.84
CA ASP A 289 18.45 -16.51 -2.90
C ASP A 289 18.97 -16.37 -1.45
N ARG A 290 18.27 -17.00 -0.51
CA ARG A 290 18.62 -17.03 0.92
C ARG A 290 20.02 -17.62 1.22
N LEU A 291 20.60 -18.36 0.27
CA LEU A 291 21.93 -18.97 0.39
C LEU A 291 23.03 -18.10 -0.22
N GLY A 292 22.64 -17.01 -0.88
CA GLY A 292 23.53 -16.10 -1.59
C GLY A 292 23.87 -16.55 -3.01
N ASN A 293 23.20 -17.58 -3.54
CA ASN A 293 23.34 -17.94 -4.95
C ASN A 293 22.73 -16.84 -5.80
N VAL A 294 23.43 -16.48 -6.87
CA VAL A 294 22.97 -15.47 -7.82
C VAL A 294 22.37 -16.19 -9.03
N LEU A 295 21.11 -15.88 -9.30
CA LEU A 295 20.33 -16.29 -10.45
C LEU A 295 20.14 -15.06 -11.34
N ASN A 296 20.31 -15.23 -12.64
CA ASN A 296 20.16 -14.13 -13.59
C ASN A 296 18.89 -14.35 -14.42
N GLY A 297 18.24 -13.26 -14.78
CA GLY A 297 17.13 -13.22 -15.70
C GLY A 297 17.10 -11.90 -16.45
N THR A 298 16.02 -11.72 -17.21
CA THR A 298 15.71 -10.51 -17.94
C THR A 298 14.31 -10.05 -17.61
N TRP A 299 14.08 -8.75 -17.70
CA TRP A 299 12.77 -8.15 -17.55
C TRP A 299 12.52 -7.14 -18.67
N SER A 300 11.27 -6.95 -19.04
CA SER A 300 10.86 -5.93 -20.00
C SER A 300 9.43 -5.50 -19.71
N THR A 301 9.12 -4.23 -19.96
CA THR A 301 7.79 -3.68 -19.72
C THR A 301 7.13 -3.22 -21.01
N ARG A 302 5.80 -3.22 -21.01
CA ARG A 302 4.98 -2.62 -22.07
C ARG A 302 3.68 -2.09 -21.46
N ILE A 303 3.13 -1.06 -22.07
CA ILE A 303 1.80 -0.55 -21.74
C ILE A 303 0.74 -1.20 -22.62
N THR A 304 -0.46 -1.37 -22.09
CA THR A 304 -1.69 -1.78 -22.79
C THR A 304 -2.80 -0.79 -22.49
N ASP A 305 -3.92 -0.94 -23.18
CA ASP A 305 -5.18 -0.21 -22.92
C ASP A 305 -5.82 -0.61 -21.55
N HIS A 306 -5.07 -1.28 -20.68
CA HIS A 306 -5.52 -1.84 -19.39
C HIS A 306 -4.27 -1.82 -18.49
N GLY A 307 -3.56 -0.69 -18.36
CA GLY A 307 -2.35 -0.57 -17.52
C GLY A 307 -1.04 -1.21 -18.01
N VAL A 308 -0.09 -1.38 -17.08
CA VAL A 308 1.30 -1.79 -17.34
C VAL A 308 1.52 -3.29 -17.16
N LEU A 309 2.23 -3.91 -18.12
CA LEU A 309 2.67 -5.29 -18.04
C LEU A 309 4.19 -5.39 -17.90
N VAL A 310 4.66 -6.27 -16.99
CA VAL A 310 6.06 -6.64 -16.82
C VAL A 310 6.29 -8.12 -17.15
N ASN A 311 7.10 -8.39 -18.17
CA ASN A 311 7.54 -9.74 -18.50
C ASN A 311 8.83 -10.07 -17.72
N LEU A 312 8.82 -11.18 -16.99
CA LEU A 312 9.98 -11.70 -16.28
C LEU A 312 10.42 -13.03 -16.90
N GLU A 313 11.72 -13.19 -17.13
CA GLU A 313 12.29 -14.41 -17.72
C GLU A 313 13.56 -14.85 -16.99
N PHE A 314 13.53 -16.07 -16.45
CA PHE A 314 14.62 -16.72 -15.74
C PHE A 314 14.86 -18.14 -16.25
N ASP A 315 16.12 -18.59 -16.27
CA ASP A 315 16.45 -19.97 -16.62
C ASP A 315 16.02 -20.98 -15.53
N VAL A 316 15.99 -20.53 -14.26
CA VAL A 316 15.81 -21.40 -13.08
C VAL A 316 14.54 -21.08 -12.31
N LEU A 317 14.18 -19.80 -12.16
CA LEU A 317 13.01 -19.34 -11.42
C LEU A 317 11.75 -19.39 -12.28
N VAL A 318 11.37 -20.59 -12.72
CA VAL A 318 10.26 -20.79 -13.68
C VAL A 318 8.91 -20.29 -13.17
N ASP A 319 8.71 -20.21 -11.86
CA ASP A 319 7.47 -19.70 -11.26
C ASP A 319 7.31 -18.19 -11.46
N PHE A 320 8.41 -17.47 -11.70
CA PHE A 320 8.41 -16.04 -12.03
C PHE A 320 8.22 -15.80 -13.54
N ASN A 321 8.37 -16.84 -14.38
CA ASN A 321 8.36 -16.70 -15.84
C ASN A 321 6.95 -16.52 -16.40
N LEU A 322 6.50 -15.27 -16.38
CA LEU A 322 5.22 -14.81 -16.89
C LEU A 322 5.32 -13.36 -17.36
N GLU A 323 4.29 -12.96 -18.10
CA GLU A 323 3.91 -11.57 -18.25
C GLU A 323 2.90 -11.24 -17.15
N TRP A 324 3.28 -10.32 -16.27
CA TRP A 324 2.55 -9.93 -15.08
C TRP A 324 1.90 -8.57 -15.29
N PHE A 325 0.64 -8.47 -14.93
CA PHE A 325 -0.06 -7.20 -14.76
C PHE A 325 0.42 -6.52 -13.49
N VAL A 326 0.85 -5.27 -13.60
CA VAL A 326 1.23 -4.45 -12.45
C VAL A 326 -0.02 -3.68 -12.07
N TYR A 327 -0.66 -4.07 -10.97
CA TYR A 327 -1.96 -3.52 -10.57
C TYR A 327 -1.89 -2.58 -9.37
N GLU A 328 -0.70 -2.41 -8.79
CA GLU A 328 -0.50 -1.43 -7.70
C GLU A 328 0.97 -1.07 -7.55
N ILE A 329 1.26 0.22 -7.41
CA ILE A 329 2.61 0.70 -7.05
C ILE A 329 2.60 1.81 -6.00
N GLU A 330 3.19 1.49 -4.86
CA GLU A 330 3.42 2.47 -3.78
C GLU A 330 4.92 2.63 -3.49
N PRO A 331 5.32 3.71 -2.80
CA PRO A 331 6.67 3.81 -2.25
C PRO A 331 7.03 2.58 -1.39
N GLY A 332 7.81 1.69 -1.97
CA GLY A 332 8.31 0.49 -1.31
C GLY A 332 7.46 -0.78 -1.46
N LYS A 333 6.45 -0.77 -2.33
CA LYS A 333 5.60 -1.94 -2.62
C LYS A 333 5.25 -1.98 -4.10
N ILE A 334 5.31 -3.19 -4.67
CA ILE A 334 4.83 -3.46 -6.04
C ILE A 334 4.00 -4.73 -5.96
N LYS A 335 2.77 -4.69 -6.49
CA LYS A 335 1.94 -5.88 -6.65
C LYS A 335 1.80 -6.28 -8.12
N LEU A 336 1.93 -7.59 -8.35
CA LEU A 336 1.89 -8.20 -9.67
C LEU A 336 0.82 -9.30 -9.70
N TYR A 337 0.05 -9.36 -10.77
CA TYR A 337 -1.01 -10.34 -10.99
C TYR A 337 -0.91 -11.01 -12.36
N ALA A 338 -1.38 -12.24 -12.49
CA ALA A 338 -1.65 -12.86 -13.78
C ALA A 338 -2.81 -13.87 -13.67
N GLU A 339 -3.45 -14.18 -14.80
CA GLU A 339 -4.58 -15.11 -14.87
C GLU A 339 -4.31 -16.42 -14.13
N GLY A 340 -5.35 -16.99 -13.49
CA GLY A 340 -5.23 -18.24 -12.74
C GLY A 340 -4.83 -18.06 -11.27
N GLY A 341 -5.04 -16.85 -10.73
CA GLY A 341 -4.70 -16.53 -9.33
C GLY A 341 -3.19 -16.46 -9.11
N ASN A 342 -2.43 -16.08 -10.13
CA ASN A 342 -0.99 -15.88 -10.00
C ASN A 342 -0.74 -14.50 -9.40
N ARG A 343 0.09 -14.43 -8.37
CA ARG A 343 0.36 -13.19 -7.65
C ARG A 343 1.80 -13.11 -7.19
N ILE A 344 2.42 -11.94 -7.28
CA ILE A 344 3.68 -11.63 -6.61
C ILE A 344 3.54 -10.28 -5.89
N ILE A 345 3.99 -10.21 -4.64
CA ILE A 345 4.16 -8.94 -3.94
C ILE A 345 5.64 -8.74 -3.69
N LEU A 346 6.16 -7.56 -4.04
CA LEU A 346 7.53 -7.13 -3.79
C LEU A 346 7.55 -5.98 -2.78
N ARG A 347 8.58 -5.93 -1.94
CA ARG A 347 8.85 -4.79 -1.04
C ARG A 347 10.25 -4.23 -1.24
N SER A 348 10.41 -2.91 -1.30
CA SER A 348 11.71 -2.29 -1.52
C SER A 348 12.60 -2.41 -0.28
N VAL A 349 13.92 -2.46 -0.51
CA VAL A 349 14.94 -2.52 0.56
C VAL A 349 16.10 -1.57 0.30
N CYS A 350 15.78 -0.32 -0.03
CA CYS A 350 16.75 0.74 -0.34
C CYS A 350 17.87 0.90 0.71
N ASP A 351 17.58 0.59 1.99
CA ASP A 351 18.51 0.78 3.12
C ASP A 351 19.45 -0.41 3.39
N VAL A 352 19.31 -1.53 2.68
CA VAL A 352 19.97 -2.82 3.03
C VAL A 352 21.12 -3.19 2.09
N TYR A 353 21.28 -2.51 0.95
CA TYR A 353 22.22 -2.92 -0.10
C TYR A 353 23.66 -2.44 0.14
N ASN A 354 24.29 -2.85 1.24
CA ASN A 354 25.75 -2.82 1.29
C ASN A 354 26.30 -4.09 1.94
N GLU A 355 26.94 -4.93 1.11
CA GLU A 355 27.70 -6.11 1.56
C GLU A 355 28.97 -5.75 2.35
N ASP A 356 29.27 -4.46 2.57
CA ASP A 356 30.34 -4.02 3.45
C ASP A 356 30.03 -4.43 4.91
N PRO A 357 30.87 -5.28 5.54
CA PRO A 357 30.76 -5.57 6.96
C PRO A 357 30.70 -4.32 7.86
N ASN A 358 31.23 -3.17 7.41
CA ASN A 358 31.10 -1.90 8.13
C ASN A 358 29.66 -1.40 8.21
N THR A 359 28.84 -1.59 7.18
CA THR A 359 27.44 -1.14 7.19
C THR A 359 26.63 -1.91 8.23
N LEU A 360 26.75 -3.23 8.31
CA LEU A 360 26.13 -4.01 9.39
C LEU A 360 26.67 -3.61 10.76
N ARG A 361 27.97 -3.29 10.88
CA ARG A 361 28.53 -2.77 12.15
C ARG A 361 27.94 -1.43 12.55
N GLU A 362 27.63 -0.56 11.59
CA GLU A 362 26.98 0.73 11.84
C GLU A 362 25.53 0.50 12.28
N ILE A 363 24.75 -0.28 11.53
CA ILE A 363 23.37 -0.68 11.87
C ILE A 363 23.28 -1.28 13.28
N LEU A 364 24.16 -2.23 13.60
CA LEU A 364 24.16 -2.89 14.91
C LEU A 364 24.45 -1.91 16.07
N ARG A 365 25.20 -0.83 15.82
CA ARG A 365 25.57 0.17 16.83
C ARG A 365 24.55 1.29 16.99
N GLU A 366 23.65 1.47 16.04
CA GLU A 366 22.67 2.57 16.06
C GLU A 366 21.63 2.41 17.17
N CYS A 367 21.13 1.19 17.36
CA CYS A 367 20.06 0.89 18.31
C CYS A 367 20.33 -0.38 19.11
N ALA A 368 19.47 -0.64 20.09
CA ALA A 368 19.46 -1.90 20.81
C ALA A 368 18.79 -3.01 20.00
N TRP A 369 19.12 -4.26 20.28
CA TRP A 369 18.59 -5.44 19.60
C TRP A 369 18.02 -6.43 20.62
N VAL A 370 16.71 -6.63 20.59
CA VAL A 370 15.99 -7.50 21.50
C VAL A 370 15.87 -8.89 20.90
N ILE A 371 16.20 -9.91 21.70
CA ILE A 371 16.06 -11.31 21.30
C ILE A 371 14.57 -11.64 21.20
N LYS A 372 14.14 -12.02 19.99
CA LYS A 372 12.84 -12.66 19.75
C LYS A 372 12.94 -14.18 19.87
N LYS A 373 14.02 -14.78 19.34
CA LYS A 373 14.15 -16.24 19.32
C LYS A 373 15.62 -16.65 19.36
N VAL A 374 15.92 -17.72 20.10
CA VAL A 374 17.21 -18.41 20.04
C VAL A 374 16.95 -19.91 20.00
N LYS A 375 17.55 -20.58 19.01
CA LYS A 375 17.57 -22.03 18.90
C LYS A 375 19.02 -22.50 18.86
N ASN A 376 19.36 -23.44 19.75
CA ASN A 376 20.68 -24.05 19.79
C ASN A 376 20.53 -25.57 19.66
N ASN A 377 21.14 -26.14 18.63
CA ASN A 377 21.10 -27.58 18.35
C ASN A 377 19.67 -28.16 18.36
N GLY A 378 18.71 -27.39 17.87
CA GLY A 378 17.32 -27.80 17.67
C GLY A 378 16.40 -27.52 18.85
N VAL A 379 16.96 -27.05 19.97
CA VAL A 379 16.21 -26.71 21.18
C VAL A 379 16.09 -25.21 21.26
N GLU A 380 14.85 -24.74 21.42
CA GLU A 380 14.56 -23.32 21.66
C GLU A 380 14.94 -22.93 23.10
N ILE A 381 15.43 -21.70 23.26
CA ILE A 381 15.93 -21.18 24.53
C ILE A 381 15.08 -19.98 24.93
N ASP A 382 13.84 -20.25 25.33
CA ASP A 382 12.81 -19.23 25.58
C ASP A 382 13.19 -18.28 26.72
N ARG A 383 14.03 -18.72 27.67
CA ARG A 383 14.55 -17.86 28.76
C ARG A 383 15.33 -16.63 28.29
N LEU A 384 15.79 -16.59 27.04
CA LEU A 384 16.50 -15.44 26.49
C LEU A 384 15.55 -14.45 25.80
N LEU A 385 14.26 -14.78 25.65
CA LEU A 385 13.26 -13.90 25.08
C LEU A 385 13.26 -12.54 25.80
N GLY A 386 13.30 -11.47 25.03
CA GLY A 386 13.28 -10.10 25.56
C GLY A 386 14.65 -9.61 26.09
N TYR A 387 15.70 -10.41 26.06
CA TYR A 387 17.04 -9.94 26.44
C TYR A 387 17.57 -9.00 25.36
N GLU A 388 18.39 -8.02 25.75
CA GLU A 388 18.82 -6.95 24.87
C GLU A 388 20.33 -6.97 24.64
N PHE A 389 20.71 -6.97 23.36
CA PHE A 389 22.05 -6.66 22.91
C PHE A 389 22.22 -5.15 22.70
N LYS A 390 23.35 -4.63 23.18
CA LYS A 390 23.83 -3.28 22.83
C LYS A 390 25.24 -3.37 22.30
N PHE A 391 25.40 -3.12 21.01
CA PHE A 391 26.69 -3.18 20.32
C PHE A 391 27.41 -1.84 20.39
N MET A 392 28.67 -1.86 20.79
CA MET A 392 29.52 -0.68 20.94
C MET A 392 30.83 -0.87 20.19
N ALA A 393 31.62 0.20 20.08
CA ALA A 393 32.92 0.14 19.42
C ALA A 393 33.91 -0.82 20.13
N GLU A 394 33.84 -0.93 21.45
CA GLU A 394 34.78 -1.70 22.29
C GLU A 394 34.23 -3.04 22.78
N GLY A 395 32.99 -3.40 22.42
CA GLY A 395 32.37 -4.65 22.89
C GLY A 395 30.85 -4.69 22.66
N VAL A 396 30.21 -5.71 23.23
CA VAL A 396 28.75 -5.88 23.23
C VAL A 396 28.28 -6.21 24.65
N THR A 397 27.10 -5.75 25.04
CA THR A 397 26.43 -6.17 26.27
C THR A 397 25.19 -6.98 25.95
N LEU A 398 24.88 -7.97 26.79
CA LEU A 398 23.59 -8.65 26.83
C LEU A 398 22.96 -8.39 28.20
N SER A 399 21.77 -7.78 28.24
CA SER A 399 21.09 -7.39 29.48
C SER A 399 19.67 -7.96 29.55
N ASN A 400 19.24 -8.29 30.76
CA ASN A 400 17.84 -8.61 31.09
C ASN A 400 17.18 -7.54 31.97
N GLY A 401 17.75 -6.35 32.04
CA GLY A 401 17.28 -5.24 32.89
C GLY A 401 17.78 -5.28 34.34
N VAL A 402 18.13 -6.47 34.86
CA VAL A 402 18.68 -6.64 36.21
C VAL A 402 20.18 -6.92 36.19
N ASN A 403 20.59 -7.87 35.35
CA ASN A 403 21.96 -8.33 35.18
C ASN A 403 22.44 -8.01 33.76
N THR A 404 23.74 -7.80 33.60
CA THR A 404 24.32 -7.48 32.30
C THR A 404 25.63 -8.24 32.12
N SER A 405 25.71 -9.04 31.06
CA SER A 405 26.95 -9.70 30.64
C SER A 405 27.65 -8.87 29.56
N THR A 406 28.97 -8.78 29.65
CA THR A 406 29.81 -8.10 28.64
C THR A 406 30.56 -9.11 27.78
N GLY A 407 30.82 -8.72 26.53
CA GLY A 407 31.40 -9.58 25.51
C GLY A 407 32.11 -8.80 24.41
N SER A 408 32.66 -9.55 23.46
CA SER A 408 33.17 -9.01 22.19
C SER A 408 32.32 -9.50 21.03
N TRP A 409 32.34 -8.75 19.94
CA TRP A 409 31.65 -9.09 18.71
C TRP A 409 32.51 -8.72 17.51
N GLU A 410 32.35 -9.48 16.43
CA GLU A 410 32.99 -9.18 15.14
C GLU A 410 32.02 -9.52 14.00
N ILE A 411 31.95 -8.64 13.00
CA ILE A 411 31.33 -8.96 11.71
C ILE A 411 32.43 -9.32 10.73
N THR A 412 32.38 -10.52 10.18
CA THR A 412 33.32 -11.02 9.18
C THR A 412 32.57 -11.59 7.98
N THR A 413 33.29 -12.09 6.98
CA THR A 413 32.70 -12.88 5.89
C THR A 413 33.24 -14.30 5.92
N ASN A 414 32.37 -15.28 5.68
CA ASN A 414 32.80 -16.66 5.53
C ASN A 414 33.45 -16.90 4.15
N ALA A 415 33.92 -18.12 3.87
CA ALA A 415 34.58 -18.47 2.60
C ALA A 415 33.70 -18.29 1.34
N GLN A 416 32.39 -18.09 1.51
CA GLN A 416 31.41 -17.84 0.46
C GLN A 416 31.02 -16.36 0.36
N GLY A 417 31.64 -15.48 1.14
CA GLY A 417 31.36 -14.04 1.16
C GLY A 417 30.15 -13.64 2.01
N ARG A 418 29.52 -14.56 2.75
CA ARG A 418 28.35 -14.24 3.59
C ARG A 418 28.77 -13.60 4.90
N LEU A 419 28.04 -12.57 5.34
CA LEU A 419 28.26 -11.89 6.61
C LEU A 419 28.02 -12.84 7.79
N VAL A 420 28.95 -12.83 8.73
CA VAL A 420 28.91 -13.64 9.95
C VAL A 420 29.11 -12.72 11.14
N MET A 421 28.22 -12.79 12.11
CA MET A 421 28.38 -12.17 13.42
C MET A 421 28.93 -13.20 14.41
N ALA A 422 30.17 -13.00 14.84
CA ALA A 422 30.77 -13.78 15.92
C ALA A 422 30.52 -13.05 17.24
N LEU A 423 29.90 -13.72 18.21
CA LEU A 423 29.66 -13.21 19.56
C LEU A 423 30.45 -14.02 20.58
N THR A 424 31.13 -13.34 21.51
CA THR A 424 31.77 -14.00 22.64
C THR A 424 31.42 -13.28 23.94
N PHE A 425 30.95 -14.02 24.95
CA PHE A 425 30.61 -13.48 26.27
C PHE A 425 31.43 -14.18 27.35
N GLY A 426 31.74 -13.43 28.41
CA GLY A 426 32.69 -13.75 29.49
C GLY A 426 32.97 -15.24 29.76
N GLU A 427 34.24 -15.63 29.55
CA GLU A 427 34.78 -16.95 29.89
C GLU A 427 35.04 -17.14 31.39
N ASP A 428 34.88 -16.10 32.24
CA ASP A 428 35.12 -16.20 33.69
C ASP A 428 33.87 -16.70 34.42
N PRO A 429 33.85 -17.94 34.94
CA PRO A 429 32.73 -18.48 35.69
C PRO A 429 32.55 -17.86 37.09
N ASN A 430 33.40 -16.92 37.52
CA ASN A 430 33.33 -16.27 38.84
C ASN A 430 32.88 -14.79 38.79
N ASP A 431 32.48 -14.28 37.62
CA ASP A 431 31.94 -12.93 37.50
C ASP A 431 30.56 -12.84 38.21
N PRO A 432 30.40 -12.01 39.26
CA PRO A 432 29.16 -11.89 40.02
C PRO A 432 28.01 -11.24 39.25
N ASP A 433 28.31 -10.53 38.14
CA ASP A 433 27.30 -9.85 37.30
C ASP A 433 26.92 -10.68 36.06
N ARG A 434 27.44 -11.91 35.96
CA ARG A 434 27.18 -12.85 34.88
C ARG A 434 25.72 -13.32 34.87
N LEU A 435 25.14 -13.39 33.66
CA LEU A 435 23.84 -13.99 33.46
C LEU A 435 23.87 -15.48 33.84
N ASP A 436 23.01 -15.87 34.76
CA ASP A 436 22.69 -17.26 35.08
C ASP A 436 21.31 -17.56 34.49
N PRO A 437 21.20 -18.51 33.54
CA PRO A 437 22.26 -19.41 33.05
C PRO A 437 23.19 -18.82 31.99
N ASN A 438 24.38 -19.44 31.90
CA ASN A 438 25.56 -19.03 31.13
C ASN A 438 25.26 -18.59 29.68
N PRO A 439 25.70 -17.39 29.23
CA PRO A 439 25.52 -16.91 27.85
C PRO A 439 26.29 -17.70 26.79
N ASN A 440 27.04 -18.76 27.14
CA ASN A 440 27.68 -19.64 26.15
C ASN A 440 26.70 -20.30 25.15
N GLU A 441 25.40 -20.23 25.38
CA GLU A 441 24.39 -20.74 24.46
C GLU A 441 24.18 -19.87 23.21
N ILE A 442 24.62 -18.61 23.26
CA ILE A 442 24.67 -17.70 22.11
C ILE A 442 26.09 -17.53 21.55
N TYR A 443 27.07 -18.26 22.11
CA TYR A 443 28.43 -18.34 21.57
C TYR A 443 28.39 -19.14 20.27
N PHE A 444 28.27 -18.43 19.15
CA PHE A 444 28.21 -19.03 17.84
C PHE A 444 28.70 -18.04 16.78
N GLU A 445 29.09 -18.58 15.63
CA GLU A 445 29.26 -17.80 14.41
C GLU A 445 27.90 -17.73 13.73
N TRP A 446 27.19 -16.64 13.96
CA TRP A 446 25.84 -16.41 13.45
C TRP A 446 25.93 -15.95 12.01
N LEU A 447 25.58 -16.85 11.09
CA LEU A 447 25.51 -16.53 9.66
C LEU A 447 24.26 -15.68 9.41
N LEU A 448 24.43 -14.49 8.84
CA LEU A 448 23.30 -13.63 8.53
C LEU A 448 22.48 -14.25 7.40
N SER A 449 21.20 -14.48 7.67
CA SER A 449 20.24 -15.06 6.73
C SER A 449 19.16 -14.05 6.32
N ASP A 450 18.82 -13.10 7.20
CA ASP A 450 17.92 -11.97 6.91
C ASP A 450 18.45 -10.69 7.57
N LEU A 451 18.48 -9.60 6.80
CA LEU A 451 18.93 -8.28 7.22
C LEU A 451 17.84 -7.27 6.87
N ARG A 452 16.90 -7.06 7.78
CA ARG A 452 15.95 -5.94 7.71
C ARG A 452 16.47 -4.80 8.58
N ASN A 453 16.01 -3.58 8.30
CA ASN A 453 16.35 -2.41 9.13
C ASN A 453 15.93 -2.61 10.59
N ASP A 454 14.83 -3.33 10.82
CA ASP A 454 14.17 -3.54 12.10
C ASP A 454 14.25 -4.99 12.61
N ARG A 455 14.78 -5.94 11.83
CA ARG A 455 14.93 -7.34 12.23
C ARG A 455 16.18 -7.96 11.63
N LEU A 456 16.89 -8.74 12.44
CA LEU A 456 17.98 -9.60 11.98
C LEU A 456 17.62 -11.05 12.21
N LYS A 457 17.80 -11.88 11.19
CA LYS A 457 17.79 -13.33 11.33
C LYS A 457 19.16 -13.89 11.02
N PHE A 458 19.58 -14.80 11.87
CA PHE A 458 20.75 -15.62 11.64
C PHE A 458 20.36 -17.08 11.71
N ASP A 459 20.39 -17.74 10.57
CA ASP A 459 20.24 -19.19 10.47
C ASP A 459 21.34 -19.80 9.60
N ILE A 460 21.61 -21.08 9.82
CA ILE A 460 22.42 -21.86 8.90
C ILE A 460 21.53 -22.99 8.37
N GLU A 461 21.20 -22.91 7.09
CA GLU A 461 20.42 -23.92 6.39
C GLU A 461 20.98 -25.34 6.64
N GLY A 462 20.11 -26.28 6.99
CA GLY A 462 20.47 -27.67 7.30
C GLY A 462 21.06 -27.88 8.70
N THR A 463 21.15 -26.82 9.52
CA THR A 463 21.53 -26.93 10.94
C THR A 463 20.33 -26.65 11.85
N ALA A 464 20.57 -26.76 13.15
CA ALA A 464 19.55 -26.58 14.16
C ALA A 464 19.79 -25.30 15.00
N TYR A 465 20.46 -24.31 14.42
CA TYR A 465 20.81 -23.03 15.03
C TYR A 465 20.03 -21.89 14.40
N GLU A 466 19.44 -21.03 15.23
CA GLU A 466 18.67 -19.86 14.79
C GLU A 466 18.79 -18.74 15.84
N LEU A 467 18.94 -17.49 15.40
CA LEU A 467 18.87 -16.30 16.23
C LEU A 467 18.03 -15.26 15.50
N ILE A 468 16.97 -14.77 16.14
CA ILE A 468 16.12 -13.70 15.63
C ILE A 468 16.21 -12.52 16.59
N LEU A 469 16.62 -11.37 16.07
CA LEU A 469 16.72 -10.11 16.80
C LEU A 469 15.76 -9.08 16.21
N GLN A 470 15.11 -8.33 17.09
CA GLN A 470 14.27 -7.19 16.76
C GLN A 470 15.00 -5.91 17.14
N ARG A 471 15.10 -4.95 16.23
CA ARG A 471 15.69 -3.64 16.52
C ARG A 471 14.74 -2.84 17.40
N VAL A 472 15.29 -2.18 18.41
CA VAL A 472 14.55 -1.27 19.28
C VAL A 472 15.38 -0.01 19.53
N CYS A 473 14.85 1.13 19.06
CA CYS A 473 15.50 2.44 19.15
C CYS A 473 14.82 3.32 20.22
N GLU A 474 14.83 2.89 21.48
CA GLU A 474 14.09 3.58 22.57
C GLU A 474 14.59 5.02 22.84
N ASP A 475 15.77 5.37 22.33
CA ASP A 475 16.43 6.66 22.53
C ASP A 475 16.46 7.54 21.27
N ALA A 476 15.74 7.21 20.19
CA ALA A 476 15.71 8.06 18.99
C ALA A 476 14.93 9.37 19.32
N PRO A 477 15.59 10.54 19.42
CA PRO A 477 15.00 11.74 20.01
C PRO A 477 13.88 12.39 19.18
N ASN A 478 13.52 11.83 18.02
CA ASN A 478 12.69 12.51 17.02
C ASN A 478 11.39 11.80 16.62
N THR A 479 11.17 10.52 16.96
CA THR A 479 9.93 9.78 16.58
C THR A 479 9.69 8.56 17.50
N PRO A 480 9.22 8.74 18.74
CA PRO A 480 8.79 7.60 19.54
C PRO A 480 7.49 7.00 18.99
N ASP A 481 7.41 5.68 18.96
CA ASP A 481 6.16 4.96 18.63
C ASP A 481 5.12 5.22 19.73
N GLY A 482 4.08 5.99 19.38
CA GLY A 482 3.07 6.48 20.32
C GLY A 482 2.31 5.36 21.01
N ASP A 483 1.94 4.32 20.25
CA ASP A 483 1.18 3.17 20.75
C ASP A 483 2.03 2.35 21.72
N VAL A 484 3.29 2.08 21.36
CA VAL A 484 4.23 1.37 22.22
C VAL A 484 4.42 2.11 23.54
N LEU A 485 4.53 3.45 23.50
CA LEU A 485 4.60 4.26 24.71
C LEU A 485 3.32 4.21 25.53
N GLU A 486 2.14 4.27 24.90
CA GLU A 486 0.86 4.20 25.58
C GLU A 486 0.70 2.87 26.32
N ILE A 487 0.84 1.74 25.62
CA ILE A 487 0.74 0.40 26.19
C ILE A 487 1.73 0.22 27.35
N ARG A 488 2.99 0.63 27.15
CA ARG A 488 4.03 0.55 28.18
C ARG A 488 3.65 1.33 29.44
N ASN A 489 3.18 2.57 29.28
CA ASN A 489 2.76 3.41 30.40
C ASN A 489 1.55 2.82 31.13
N VAL A 490 0.61 2.24 30.39
CA VAL A 490 -0.55 1.54 30.97
C VAL A 490 -0.10 0.35 31.81
N MET A 491 0.74 -0.53 31.26
CA MET A 491 1.26 -1.71 31.96
C MET A 491 2.04 -1.33 33.23
N MET A 492 2.83 -0.25 33.20
CA MET A 492 3.54 0.25 34.39
C MET A 492 2.63 0.88 35.44
N GLY A 493 1.36 1.12 35.13
CA GLY A 493 0.41 1.89 35.93
C GLY A 493 -0.25 1.14 37.10
N GLY A 494 0.34 0.06 37.62
CA GLY A 494 -0.20 -0.67 38.78
C GLY A 494 0.24 -2.13 38.88
N GLU A 495 -0.38 -2.83 39.83
CA GLU A 495 -0.30 -4.29 39.95
C GLU A 495 -1.43 -4.95 39.15
N TRP A 496 -1.10 -6.06 38.48
CA TRP A 496 -1.99 -6.78 37.59
C TRP A 496 -2.17 -8.23 38.04
N ILE A 497 -3.32 -8.79 37.72
CA ILE A 497 -3.61 -10.22 37.87
C ILE A 497 -3.96 -10.82 36.51
N VAL A 498 -3.73 -12.12 36.36
CA VAL A 498 -4.25 -12.86 35.20
C VAL A 498 -5.74 -13.09 35.42
N ALA A 499 -6.56 -12.33 34.69
CA ALA A 499 -8.02 -12.46 34.70
C ALA A 499 -8.50 -13.65 33.86
N GLN A 500 -7.74 -13.98 32.81
CA GLN A 500 -7.96 -15.16 31.99
C GLN A 500 -6.63 -15.61 31.36
N TYR A 501 -6.42 -16.93 31.33
CA TYR A 501 -5.45 -17.55 30.44
C TYR A 501 -6.07 -18.78 29.80
N LYS A 502 -6.12 -18.79 28.47
CA LYS A 502 -6.57 -19.91 27.66
C LYS A 502 -5.43 -20.42 26.80
N GLU A 503 -5.17 -21.71 26.86
CA GLU A 503 -4.28 -22.43 25.93
C GLU A 503 -5.18 -23.12 24.89
N GLY A 504 -5.32 -22.50 23.72
CA GLY A 504 -6.36 -22.79 22.75
C GLY A 504 -7.76 -22.74 23.39
N GLU A 505 -8.42 -23.89 23.48
CA GLU A 505 -9.76 -24.02 24.08
C GLU A 505 -9.74 -24.35 25.58
N MET A 506 -8.57 -24.60 26.17
CA MET A 506 -8.43 -24.99 27.57
C MET A 506 -8.27 -23.76 28.47
N ASP A 507 -9.16 -23.61 29.46
CA ASP A 507 -9.06 -22.52 30.45
C ASP A 507 -8.17 -22.95 31.62
N GLU A 508 -6.97 -22.38 31.67
CA GLU A 508 -5.93 -22.66 32.66
C GLU A 508 -5.77 -21.49 33.67
N THR A 509 -6.72 -20.54 33.68
CA THR A 509 -6.70 -19.33 34.52
C THR A 509 -6.46 -19.62 36.01
N GLN A 510 -6.93 -20.76 36.52
CA GLN A 510 -6.78 -21.13 37.93
C GLN A 510 -5.31 -21.28 38.36
N ASN A 511 -4.42 -21.65 37.44
CA ASN A 511 -3.00 -21.82 37.73
C ASN A 511 -2.34 -20.47 38.06
N TYR A 512 -2.90 -19.38 37.56
CA TYR A 512 -2.32 -18.03 37.67
C TYR A 512 -2.95 -17.16 38.76
N MET A 513 -4.10 -17.57 39.33
CA MET A 513 -4.78 -16.85 40.43
C MET A 513 -3.89 -16.49 41.63
N PRO A 514 -2.87 -17.29 42.02
CA PRO A 514 -2.00 -16.93 43.13
C PRO A 514 -1.01 -15.80 42.81
N PHE A 515 -0.84 -15.37 41.55
CA PHE A 515 0.23 -14.46 41.16
C PHE A 515 -0.28 -13.04 40.93
N THR A 516 0.56 -12.08 41.27
CA THR A 516 0.40 -10.65 40.96
C THR A 516 1.63 -10.17 40.20
N PHE A 517 1.40 -9.37 39.16
CA PHE A 517 2.40 -8.93 38.20
C PHE A 517 2.57 -7.42 38.29
N GLY A 518 3.81 -6.95 38.44
CA GLY A 518 4.13 -5.52 38.42
C GLY A 518 5.15 -5.25 37.32
N PHE A 519 4.77 -4.43 36.33
CA PHE A 519 5.64 -4.06 35.20
C PHE A 519 6.42 -2.80 35.56
N GLY A 520 7.74 -2.94 35.65
CA GLY A 520 8.65 -1.89 36.13
C GLY A 520 9.50 -1.26 35.03
N ALA A 521 10.22 -0.20 35.40
CA ALA A 521 11.24 0.40 34.55
C ALA A 521 12.38 -0.58 34.23
N GLU A 522 13.22 -0.23 33.26
CA GLU A 522 14.34 -1.09 32.77
C GLU A 522 13.86 -2.48 32.31
N HIS A 523 12.60 -2.58 31.84
CA HIS A 523 12.03 -3.82 31.27
C HIS A 523 11.93 -4.98 32.27
N VAL A 524 11.93 -4.68 33.57
CA VAL A 524 11.83 -5.68 34.64
C VAL A 524 10.39 -5.88 35.08
N MET A 525 9.92 -7.12 35.02
CA MET A 525 8.62 -7.54 35.56
C MET A 525 8.83 -8.20 36.92
N SER A 526 8.00 -7.87 37.90
CA SER A 526 7.97 -8.55 39.20
C SER A 526 6.75 -9.45 39.28
N ILE A 527 6.96 -10.72 39.65
CA ILE A 527 5.90 -11.72 39.78
C ILE A 527 5.89 -12.16 41.24
N THR A 528 4.83 -11.84 41.97
CA THR A 528 4.71 -12.10 43.40
C THR A 528 3.64 -13.16 43.64
N THR A 529 3.98 -14.23 44.38
CA THR A 529 2.99 -15.25 44.77
C THR A 529 2.26 -14.84 46.05
N GLY A 530 0.96 -14.56 45.95
CA GLY A 530 0.11 -14.11 47.04
C GLY A 530 0.50 -12.73 47.57
N GLN A 531 -0.06 -12.34 48.72
CA GLN A 531 0.12 -10.97 49.26
C GLN A 531 1.49 -10.73 49.94
N THR A 532 2.22 -11.79 50.30
CA THR A 532 3.52 -11.68 51.02
C THR A 532 4.51 -12.78 50.63
N GLY A 533 4.32 -13.43 49.48
CA GLY A 533 5.17 -14.55 49.08
C GLY A 533 6.48 -14.10 48.44
N VAL A 534 7.10 -15.05 47.73
CA VAL A 534 8.35 -14.80 47.00
C VAL A 534 8.03 -13.95 45.78
N THR A 535 8.82 -12.90 45.58
CA THR A 535 8.83 -12.12 44.33
C THR A 535 10.00 -12.60 43.49
N GLN A 536 9.71 -13.06 42.27
CA GLN A 536 10.71 -13.33 41.25
C GLN A 536 10.71 -12.21 40.20
N ALA A 537 11.86 -12.02 39.57
CA ALA A 537 11.99 -11.10 38.44
C ALA A 537 11.80 -11.86 37.13
N GLY A 538 11.11 -11.24 36.20
CA GLY A 538 11.02 -11.60 34.78
C GLY A 538 11.40 -10.41 33.90
N VAL A 539 11.36 -10.61 32.59
CA VAL A 539 11.56 -9.54 31.61
C VAL A 539 10.22 -9.26 30.93
N TRP A 540 9.94 -8.00 30.65
CA TRP A 540 8.80 -7.61 29.83
C TRP A 540 9.21 -6.52 28.86
N ARG A 541 8.65 -6.52 27.65
CA ARG A 541 8.85 -5.44 26.68
C ARG A 541 7.59 -5.19 25.88
N VAL A 542 7.39 -3.94 25.50
CA VAL A 542 6.43 -3.55 24.47
C VAL A 542 7.23 -2.98 23.30
N LEU A 543 7.00 -3.53 22.12
CA LEU A 543 7.67 -3.11 20.89
C LEU A 543 6.78 -3.37 19.66
N ARG A 544 7.12 -2.75 18.54
CA ARG A 544 6.55 -3.08 17.22
C ARG A 544 7.52 -3.98 16.47
N ASN A 545 7.04 -5.08 15.92
CA ASN A 545 7.89 -6.01 15.16
C ASN A 545 8.11 -5.52 13.72
N SER A 546 8.92 -6.25 12.95
CA SER A 546 9.19 -5.92 11.54
C SER A 546 8.03 -6.10 10.56
N GLU A 547 6.88 -6.55 11.04
CA GLU A 547 5.64 -6.66 10.27
C GLU A 547 4.66 -5.53 10.63
N GLY A 548 5.08 -4.56 11.47
CA GLY A 548 4.22 -3.48 11.94
C GLY A 548 3.29 -3.85 13.10
N LYS A 549 3.32 -5.10 13.59
CA LYS A 549 2.46 -5.57 14.68
C LYS A 549 2.98 -5.17 16.06
N LEU A 550 2.08 -4.75 16.93
CA LEU A 550 2.37 -4.47 18.35
C LEU A 550 2.53 -5.79 19.12
N LYS A 551 3.65 -5.90 19.83
CA LYS A 551 4.02 -7.09 20.59
C LYS A 551 4.28 -6.76 22.06
N VAL A 552 3.90 -7.70 22.92
CA VAL A 552 4.23 -7.70 24.36
C VAL A 552 5.04 -8.95 24.67
N TYR A 553 6.36 -8.80 24.76
CA TYR A 553 7.22 -9.91 25.12
C TYR A 553 7.15 -10.10 26.62
N LEU A 554 6.76 -11.29 27.06
CA LEU A 554 6.78 -11.67 28.46
C LEU A 554 7.78 -12.79 28.63
N ASN A 555 8.65 -12.68 29.63
CA ASN A 555 9.55 -13.75 30.05
C ASN A 555 9.39 -13.90 31.56
N ALA A 556 8.43 -14.74 31.93
CA ALA A 556 8.02 -14.97 33.31
C ALA A 556 8.86 -16.04 34.01
N GLY A 557 9.74 -16.72 33.28
CA GLY A 557 10.61 -17.79 33.75
C GLY A 557 10.54 -19.02 32.85
N VAL A 558 11.27 -20.08 33.21
CA VAL A 558 11.35 -21.34 32.44
C VAL A 558 11.05 -22.58 33.28
N GLU A 559 10.51 -22.40 34.49
CA GLU A 559 10.10 -23.49 35.36
C GLU A 559 8.67 -23.30 35.86
N GLY A 560 7.90 -24.39 35.88
CA GLY A 560 6.51 -24.41 36.35
C GLY A 560 5.53 -23.69 35.43
N ASP A 561 4.33 -23.42 35.94
CA ASP A 561 3.21 -22.89 35.16
C ASP A 561 3.48 -21.50 34.54
N LEU A 562 4.44 -20.74 35.10
CA LEU A 562 4.86 -19.44 34.56
C LEU A 562 5.66 -19.55 33.26
N ALA A 563 6.24 -20.71 32.96
CA ALA A 563 6.95 -20.93 31.70
C ALA A 563 6.01 -20.75 30.49
N GLU A 564 4.74 -21.14 30.64
CA GLU A 564 3.72 -21.02 29.59
C GLU A 564 3.31 -19.57 29.30
N LEU A 565 3.70 -18.60 30.15
CA LEU A 565 3.52 -17.17 29.89
C LEU A 565 4.72 -16.55 29.17
N THR A 566 5.83 -17.27 29.04
CA THR A 566 7.04 -16.78 28.36
C THR A 566 6.85 -16.87 26.85
N ASP A 567 6.40 -15.78 26.23
CA ASP A 567 6.07 -15.74 24.81
C ASP A 567 6.13 -14.30 24.23
N ASP A 568 6.20 -14.19 22.91
CA ASP A 568 6.18 -12.94 22.14
C ASP A 568 4.76 -12.54 21.69
N TRP A 569 3.88 -12.37 22.69
CA TRP A 569 2.45 -12.13 22.52
C TRP A 569 2.12 -10.98 21.56
N ASP A 570 1.13 -11.18 20.69
CA ASP A 570 0.43 -10.11 19.98
C ASP A 570 -0.40 -9.29 20.97
N PHE A 571 -0.25 -7.97 20.89
CA PHE A 571 -1.17 -7.06 21.55
C PHE A 571 -2.50 -7.06 20.78
N ASP A 572 -3.62 -7.28 21.48
CA ASP A 572 -4.96 -7.34 20.90
C ASP A 572 -5.79 -6.10 21.27
N ASP A 573 -5.94 -5.83 22.57
CA ASP A 573 -6.77 -4.72 23.04
C ASP A 573 -6.34 -4.22 24.43
N MET A 574 -6.70 -2.99 24.76
CA MET A 574 -6.75 -2.49 26.13
C MET A 574 -8.04 -1.71 26.40
N THR A 575 -8.67 -1.98 27.54
CA THR A 575 -9.96 -1.36 27.88
C THR A 575 -9.83 -0.47 29.10
N LYS A 576 -10.60 0.63 29.12
CA LYS A 576 -10.75 1.52 30.28
C LYS A 576 -11.88 1.04 31.16
N ASP A 577 -11.71 1.23 32.47
CA ASP A 577 -12.81 1.16 33.40
C ASP A 577 -13.79 2.32 33.12
N GLU A 578 -15.08 2.02 32.95
CA GLU A 578 -16.11 3.02 32.63
C GLU A 578 -16.29 4.10 33.72
N ILE A 579 -15.86 3.82 34.96
CA ILE A 579 -16.04 4.71 36.10
C ILE A 579 -14.78 5.55 36.34
N THR A 580 -13.61 4.92 36.37
CA THR A 580 -12.35 5.64 36.63
C THR A 580 -11.76 6.28 35.37
N MET A 581 -12.18 5.84 34.18
CA MET A 581 -11.60 6.22 32.88
C MET A 581 -10.11 5.86 32.76
N GLU A 582 -9.61 4.96 33.62
CA GLU A 582 -8.25 4.46 33.59
C GLU A 582 -8.22 3.09 32.91
N TYR A 583 -7.20 2.83 32.10
CA TYR A 583 -6.98 1.51 31.54
C TYR A 583 -6.74 0.49 32.65
N ASN A 584 -7.59 -0.54 32.69
CA ASN A 584 -7.61 -1.57 33.73
C ASN A 584 -7.60 -3.00 33.16
N ARG A 585 -7.65 -3.17 31.84
CA ARG A 585 -7.66 -4.47 31.16
C ARG A 585 -6.72 -4.45 29.95
N ILE A 586 -5.96 -5.52 29.77
CA ILE A 586 -5.13 -5.76 28.58
C ILE A 586 -5.40 -7.17 28.08
N VAL A 587 -5.56 -7.32 26.76
CA VAL A 587 -5.75 -8.59 26.08
C VAL A 587 -4.56 -8.84 25.16
N LEU A 588 -3.98 -10.03 25.29
CA LEU A 588 -2.85 -10.52 24.51
C LEU A 588 -3.23 -11.85 23.85
N LYS A 589 -2.73 -12.10 22.65
CA LYS A 589 -2.96 -13.32 21.89
C LYS A 589 -1.65 -13.92 21.37
N SER A 590 -1.60 -15.22 21.21
CA SER A 590 -0.49 -15.90 20.53
C SER A 590 -1.06 -17.02 19.66
N TYR A 591 -0.59 -17.16 18.42
CA TYR A 591 -1.05 -18.22 17.53
C TYR A 591 -0.09 -19.41 17.59
N ASN A 592 -0.64 -20.59 17.84
CA ASN A 592 0.13 -21.83 17.89
C ASN A 592 -0.08 -22.65 16.61
N ASP A 593 0.94 -22.63 15.74
CA ASP A 593 0.94 -23.36 14.46
C ASP A 593 0.76 -24.88 14.61
N THR A 594 1.14 -25.45 15.76
CA THR A 594 1.12 -26.91 15.96
C THR A 594 -0.29 -27.46 16.13
N ASN A 595 -1.16 -26.68 16.78
CA ASN A 595 -2.54 -27.06 17.07
C ASN A 595 -3.58 -26.18 16.33
N ALA A 596 -3.12 -25.19 15.55
CA ALA A 596 -3.94 -24.23 14.83
C ALA A 596 -4.98 -23.54 15.72
N SER A 597 -4.52 -23.04 16.88
CA SER A 597 -5.36 -22.36 17.85
C SER A 597 -4.67 -21.13 18.42
N TYR A 598 -5.46 -20.25 19.03
CA TYR A 598 -4.97 -19.05 19.71
C TYR A 598 -4.95 -19.25 21.21
N ASP A 599 -3.82 -18.93 21.81
CA ASP A 599 -3.71 -18.72 23.24
C ASP A 599 -4.13 -17.28 23.55
N VAL A 600 -4.86 -17.09 24.66
CA VAL A 600 -5.39 -15.78 25.06
C VAL A 600 -5.00 -15.51 26.50
N LEU A 601 -4.30 -14.41 26.72
CA LEU A 601 -3.88 -13.94 28.04
C LEU A 601 -4.50 -12.57 28.33
N VAL A 602 -5.26 -12.48 29.41
CA VAL A 602 -5.91 -11.24 29.86
C VAL A 602 -5.38 -10.83 31.21
N PHE A 603 -4.85 -9.61 31.29
CA PHE A 603 -4.52 -8.97 32.55
C PHE A 603 -5.61 -7.98 32.97
N GLU A 604 -5.93 -7.95 34.27
CA GLU A 604 -6.76 -6.91 34.89
C GLU A 604 -6.01 -6.27 36.07
N LYS A 605 -6.19 -4.96 36.27
CA LYS A 605 -5.60 -4.26 37.43
C LYS A 605 -6.28 -4.68 38.73
N LEU A 606 -5.46 -4.81 39.78
CA LEU A 606 -5.91 -5.14 41.14
C LEU A 606 -6.60 -3.98 41.86
#